data_AF-A0A1W1V188-F1
#
_entry.id   AF-A0A1W1V188-F1
#
_cell.length_a   1.000
_cell.length_b   1.000
_cell.length_c   1.000
_cell.angle_alpha   90.00
_cell.angle_beta   90.00
_cell.angle_gamma   90.00
#
_symmetry.space_group_name_H-M   'P 1'
#
loop_
_entity.id
_entity.type
_entity.pdbx_description
1 polymer ?
#
loop_
_entity_poly.entity_id
_entity_poly.type
_entity_poly.pdbx_seq_one_letter_code
_entity_poly.pdbx_strand_id
1 'polypeptide(L)'
;MKASQILEASDNAVVTRGRTAEFKSSQYFLGIVINSVVYPDLNNAELQDSYGVMDSYSLINAMLNAEEFQRLQTECNKINGLDKTFKDLKDEVKN
;
A
#
# COMPACT_ATOMS: atom_id res chain seq x y z
N MET A 1 -11.58 -12.37 -3.31
CA MET A 1 -10.10 -12.40 -3.45
C MET A 1 -9.53 -11.49 -2.37
N LYS A 2 -8.51 -11.95 -1.63
CA LYS A 2 -7.85 -11.09 -0.63
C LYS A 2 -6.94 -10.09 -1.36
N ALA A 3 -6.81 -8.86 -0.84
CA ALA A 3 -6.04 -7.77 -1.46
C ALA A 3 -4.57 -8.16 -1.74
N SER A 4 -4.02 -9.06 -0.92
CA SER A 4 -2.69 -9.64 -1.09
C SER A 4 -2.49 -10.39 -2.41
N GLN A 5 -3.47 -11.19 -2.83
CA GLN A 5 -3.31 -12.13 -3.94
C GLN A 5 -3.22 -11.44 -5.31
N ILE A 6 -3.82 -10.26 -5.46
CA ILE A 6 -3.82 -9.51 -6.72
C ILE A 6 -2.46 -8.82 -6.93
N LEU A 7 -1.85 -8.31 -5.86
CA LEU A 7 -0.56 -7.62 -5.92
C LEU A 7 0.63 -8.60 -6.04
N GLU A 8 0.59 -9.73 -5.32
CA GLU A 8 1.62 -10.77 -5.40
C GLU A 8 1.73 -11.41 -6.80
N ALA A 9 0.60 -11.51 -7.52
CA ALA A 9 0.60 -12.05 -8.90
C ALA A 9 1.29 -11.12 -9.90
N SER A 10 1.20 -9.79 -9.70
CA SER A 10 1.87 -8.79 -10.53
C SER A 10 3.39 -8.78 -10.32
N ASP A 11 3.86 -8.92 -9.08
CA ASP A 11 5.29 -8.91 -8.75
C ASP A 11 6.03 -10.11 -9.39
N ASN A 12 5.36 -11.27 -9.51
CA ASN A 12 5.93 -12.47 -10.17
C ASN A 12 6.01 -12.37 -11.71
N ALA A 13 5.24 -11.48 -12.35
CA ALA A 13 5.19 -11.34 -13.81
C ALA A 13 6.29 -10.42 -14.38
N VAL A 14 6.97 -9.63 -13.55
CA VAL A 14 7.99 -8.64 -13.97
C VAL A 14 9.36 -9.29 -14.31
N VAL A 15 9.52 -10.60 -14.12
CA VAL A 15 10.74 -11.34 -14.48
C VAL A 15 10.87 -11.47 -16.01
N THR A 16 11.41 -10.44 -16.66
CA THR A 16 11.68 -10.45 -18.11
C THR A 16 13.17 -10.28 -18.40
N ARG A 17 13.78 -11.30 -19.03
CA ARG A 17 15.16 -11.28 -19.61
C ARG A 17 16.33 -11.03 -18.65
N GLY A 18 16.44 -11.82 -17.58
CA GLY A 18 17.72 -12.02 -16.85
C GLY A 18 18.20 -10.84 -15.99
N ARG A 19 17.40 -9.77 -15.85
CA ARG A 19 17.56 -8.75 -14.80
C ARG A 19 16.31 -8.75 -13.95
N THR A 20 16.43 -9.18 -12.70
CA THR A 20 15.37 -9.03 -11.71
C THR A 20 15.39 -7.58 -11.26
N ALA A 21 14.52 -6.74 -11.82
CA ALA A 21 14.10 -5.55 -11.09
C ALA A 21 13.23 -6.06 -9.95
N GLU A 22 13.83 -6.36 -8.79
CA GLU A 22 13.13 -6.86 -7.60
C GLU A 22 12.33 -5.74 -6.92
N PHE A 23 11.49 -5.05 -7.68
CA PHE A 23 10.58 -4.07 -7.12
C PHE A 23 9.30 -4.79 -6.70
N LYS A 24 9.15 -4.96 -5.38
CA LYS A 24 7.95 -5.53 -4.77
C LYS A 24 6.90 -4.44 -4.62
N SER A 25 6.08 -4.27 -5.65
CA SER A 25 5.05 -3.23 -5.72
C SER A 25 4.05 -3.38 -4.58
N SER A 26 3.69 -4.64 -4.27
CA SER A 26 2.83 -5.01 -3.14
C SER A 26 3.30 -4.41 -1.82
N GLN A 27 4.57 -4.64 -1.48
CA GLN A 27 5.20 -4.19 -0.24
C GLN A 27 5.35 -2.66 -0.21
N TYR A 28 5.69 -2.05 -1.33
CA TYR A 28 5.83 -0.61 -1.45
C TYR A 28 4.51 0.12 -1.13
N PHE A 29 3.42 -0.28 -1.80
CA PHE A 29 2.13 0.36 -1.59
C PHE A 29 1.55 0.09 -0.21
N LEU A 30 1.76 -1.10 0.30
CA LEU A 30 1.38 -1.40 1.67
C LEU A 30 2.16 -0.54 2.67
N GLY A 31 3.46 -0.38 2.47
CA GLY A 31 4.29 0.49 3.29
C GLY A 31 3.78 1.93 3.30
N ILE A 32 3.34 2.45 2.15
CA ILE A 32 2.68 3.76 2.09
C ILE A 32 1.46 3.81 3.00
N VAL A 33 0.56 2.83 2.91
CA VAL A 33 -0.67 2.80 3.72
C VAL A 33 -0.34 2.67 5.21
N ILE A 34 0.51 1.73 5.61
CA ILE A 34 0.89 1.51 7.02
C ILE A 34 1.46 2.77 7.65
N ASN A 35 2.34 3.48 6.93
CA ASN A 35 2.96 4.70 7.44
C ASN A 35 2.03 5.93 7.35
N SER A 36 1.01 5.90 6.50
CA SER A 36 0.05 7.01 6.36
C SER A 36 -1.08 6.93 7.39
N VAL A 37 -1.38 5.76 7.94
CA VAL A 37 -2.43 5.58 8.95
C VAL A 37 -1.90 5.87 10.34
N VAL A 38 -2.30 7.02 10.89
CA VAL A 38 -1.90 7.46 12.25
C VAL A 38 -2.75 6.82 13.34
N TYR A 39 -4.05 6.60 13.07
CA TYR A 39 -4.96 5.94 13.99
C TYR A 39 -5.95 5.06 13.21
N PRO A 40 -6.10 3.78 13.59
CA PRO A 40 -5.36 3.06 14.64
C PRO A 40 -3.89 2.80 14.24
N ASP A 41 -2.98 2.74 15.22
CA ASP A 41 -1.57 2.39 14.96
C ASP A 41 -1.47 0.91 14.57
N LEU A 42 -1.15 0.66 13.31
CA LEU A 42 -1.07 -0.68 12.74
C LEU A 42 0.17 -1.46 13.19
N ASN A 43 1.16 -0.80 13.80
CA ASN A 43 2.33 -1.43 14.43
C ASN A 43 2.11 -1.71 15.92
N ASN A 44 0.94 -1.35 16.47
CA ASN A 44 0.65 -1.58 17.87
C ASN A 44 0.49 -3.08 18.17
N ALA A 45 1.31 -3.59 19.08
CA ALA A 45 1.34 -5.01 19.44
C ALA A 45 0.02 -5.47 20.09
N GLU A 46 -0.61 -4.67 20.95
CA GLU A 46 -1.88 -5.04 21.59
C GLU A 46 -3.01 -5.16 20.55
N LEU A 47 -3.03 -4.27 19.56
CA LEU A 47 -3.99 -4.34 18.46
C LEU A 47 -3.74 -5.57 17.59
N GLN A 48 -2.48 -5.85 17.23
CA GLN A 48 -2.12 -7.05 16.47
C GLN A 48 -2.49 -8.34 17.20
N ASP A 49 -2.20 -8.41 18.50
CA ASP A 49 -2.55 -9.55 19.36
C ASP A 49 -4.07 -9.74 19.45
N SER A 50 -4.85 -8.65 19.52
CA SER A 50 -6.31 -8.71 19.56
C SER A 50 -6.93 -9.31 18.28
N TYR A 51 -6.26 -9.13 17.14
CA TYR A 51 -6.64 -9.71 15.85
C TYR A 51 -5.96 -11.07 15.58
N GLY A 52 -5.07 -11.53 16.47
CA GLY A 52 -4.32 -12.79 16.32
C GLY A 52 -3.32 -12.78 15.16
N VAL A 53 -2.78 -11.61 14.81
CA VAL A 53 -1.81 -11.42 13.73
C VAL A 53 -0.47 -10.95 14.29
N MET A 54 0.63 -11.19 13.59
CA MET A 54 1.99 -10.80 14.02
C MET A 54 2.57 -9.62 13.23
N ASP A 55 1.84 -9.12 12.25
CA ASP A 55 2.34 -8.13 11.31
C ASP A 55 1.23 -7.21 10.82
N SER A 56 1.60 -5.95 10.56
CA SER A 56 0.67 -4.91 10.12
C SER A 56 0.00 -5.23 8.78
N TYR A 57 0.62 -6.05 7.95
CA TYR A 57 0.04 -6.47 6.67
C TYR A 57 -1.15 -7.40 6.87
N SER A 58 -0.95 -8.43 7.69
CA SER A 58 -1.98 -9.36 8.10
C SER A 58 -3.08 -8.62 8.87
N LEU A 59 -2.72 -7.63 9.68
CA LEU A 59 -3.70 -6.77 10.37
C LEU A 59 -4.59 -5.99 9.38
N ILE A 60 -4.01 -5.29 8.40
CA ILE A 60 -4.77 -4.60 7.36
C ILE A 60 -5.70 -5.56 6.61
N ASN A 61 -5.21 -6.74 6.22
CA ASN A 61 -6.00 -7.74 5.51
C ASN A 61 -7.10 -8.39 6.38
N ALA A 62 -6.93 -8.38 7.71
CA ALA A 62 -7.94 -8.84 8.66
C ALA A 62 -8.99 -7.76 8.96
N MET A 63 -8.60 -6.48 8.93
CA MET A 63 -9.47 -5.34 9.23
C MET A 63 -10.29 -4.87 8.03
N LEU A 64 -9.72 -4.91 6.82
CA LEU A 64 -10.31 -4.28 5.64
C LEU A 64 -10.61 -5.30 4.53
N ASN A 65 -11.76 -5.14 3.90
CA ASN A 65 -12.05 -5.84 2.65
C ASN A 65 -11.25 -5.23 1.49
N ALA A 66 -11.15 -5.96 0.38
CA ALA A 66 -10.35 -5.54 -0.77
C ALA A 66 -10.75 -4.15 -1.31
N GLU A 67 -12.05 -3.85 -1.34
CA GLU A 67 -12.54 -2.54 -1.80
C GLU A 67 -12.20 -1.41 -0.82
N GLU A 68 -12.31 -1.65 0.48
CA GLU A 68 -11.99 -0.67 1.52
C GLU A 68 -10.50 -0.34 1.52
N PHE A 69 -9.66 -1.36 1.37
CA PHE A 69 -8.22 -1.17 1.21
C PHE A 69 -7.89 -0.34 -0.03
N GLN A 70 -8.53 -0.60 -1.18
CA GLN A 70 -8.29 0.15 -2.40
C GLN A 70 -8.66 1.63 -2.26
N ARG A 71 -9.77 1.94 -1.57
CA ARG A 71 -10.18 3.32 -1.27
C ARG A 71 -9.15 4.00 -0.36
N LEU A 72 -8.71 3.32 0.70
CA LEU A 72 -7.70 3.84 1.61
C LEU A 72 -6.37 4.10 0.90
N GLN A 73 -5.91 3.16 0.08
CA GLN A 73 -4.69 3.29 -0.72
C GLN A 73 -4.75 4.50 -1.66
N THR A 74 -5.91 4.73 -2.29
CA THR A 74 -6.11 5.89 -3.18
C THR A 74 -5.97 7.21 -2.43
N GLU A 75 -6.60 7.32 -1.26
CA GLU A 75 -6.49 8.53 -0.43
C GLU A 75 -5.07 8.72 0.13
N CYS A 76 -4.40 7.64 0.56
CA CYS A 76 -2.99 7.70 0.98
C CYS A 76 -2.08 8.19 -0.16
N ASN A 77 -2.30 7.72 -1.38
CA ASN A 77 -1.54 8.19 -2.55
C ASN A 77 -1.78 9.68 -2.82
N LYS A 78 -3.03 10.15 -2.70
CA LYS A 78 -3.36 11.58 -2.87
C LYS A 78 -2.69 12.46 -1.83
N ILE A 79 -2.78 12.08 -0.55
CA ILE A 79 -2.17 12.83 0.57
C ILE A 79 -0.65 12.92 0.39
N ASN A 80 -0.03 11.83 -0.07
CA ASN A 80 1.41 11.80 -0.34
C ASN A 80 1.79 12.42 -1.71
N GLY A 81 0.83 12.97 -2.46
CA GLY A 81 1.08 13.60 -3.75
C GLY A 81 1.47 12.64 -4.88
N LEU A 82 1.28 11.33 -4.69
CA LEU A 82 1.60 10.26 -5.65
C LEU A 82 0.57 10.14 -6.78
N ASP A 83 -0.57 10.81 -6.67
CA ASP A 83 -1.60 10.96 -7.71
C ASP A 83 -1.25 12.07 -8.72
N LYS A 84 -0.39 13.03 -8.35
CA LYS A 84 -0.12 14.19 -9.20
C LYS A 84 0.61 13.77 -10.47
N THR A 85 0.09 14.20 -11.62
CA THR A 85 0.79 14.04 -12.89
C THR A 85 1.85 15.11 -13.07
N PHE A 86 2.81 14.88 -13.97
CA PHE A 86 3.84 15.87 -14.33
C PHE A 86 3.24 17.23 -14.74
N LYS A 87 2.03 17.21 -15.33
CA LYS A 87 1.31 18.41 -15.71
C LYS A 87 0.84 19.21 -14.49
N ASP A 88 0.27 18.53 -13.49
CA ASP A 88 -0.23 19.16 -12.26
C ASP A 88 0.91 19.78 -11.46
N LEU A 89 2.04 19.05 -11.36
CA LEU A 89 3.26 19.56 -10.72
C LEU A 89 3.81 20.80 -11.44
N LYS A 90 3.79 20.82 -12.78
CA LYS A 90 4.25 21.96 -13.59
C LYS A 90 3.38 23.20 -13.38
N ASP A 91 2.07 23.03 -13.17
CA ASP A 91 1.15 24.14 -12.99
C ASP A 91 1.11 24.64 -11.53
N GLU A 92 1.42 23.80 -10.53
CA GLU A 92 1.66 24.24 -9.15
C GLU A 92 2.90 25.15 -8.99
N VAL A 93 4.02 24.83 -9.65
CA VAL A 93 5.29 25.59 -9.52
C VAL A 93 5.23 26.97 -10.22
N LYS A 94 4.25 27.19 -11.09
CA LYS A 94 4.09 28.46 -11.81
C LYS A 94 3.32 29.54 -11.02
N ASN A 95 2.69 29.18 -9.90
CA ASN A 95 1.91 30.10 -9.06
C ASN A 95 2.75 30.70 -7.95
#